data_AF-A0A949WBT0-F1
#
_entry.id   AF-A0A949WBT0-F1
#
_cell.length_a   1.000
_cell.length_b   1.000
_cell.length_c   1.000
_cell.angle_alpha   90.00
_cell.angle_beta   90.00
_cell.angle_gamma   90.00
#
_symmetry.space_group_name_H-M   'P 1'
#
loop_
_entity.id
_entity.type
_entity.pdbx_description
1 polymer ?
#
loop_
_entity_poly.entity_id
_entity_poly.type
_entity_poly.pdbx_seq_one_letter_code
_entity_poly.pdbx_strand_id
1 'polypeptide(L)'
;MKRSPLLLSVVTLIALSAFSAPQAQEAPKPDLLRQYLSETDAARKGELRTKLTSLGGPALREAIAKLAYPKAGQTGALEFETLCPDGFKRPYYMHVPPKYDEAKRYPLIIWLHGGVSGAPAEAASGAIEMWQQALGDDWSEEVMVLAPAAIAADTTEDARWWRDKGQLNVLHMLKEVKLAFNVDDERVFVTGMSDGGSGAFALAARRPDAFSGFIPMVGHPLVPSFDGTCMFWENLSKVRIYAISGGKDRLYPAAQVAQVVAEANQNGASIEHKIYEEAGHDLSYAPKEIPRILEDMVGKWRRDMALASLDWSTDSPAMGRRAWLEITELADLGDLNAKDLKATPRSGQARVVLGITMNPELDVTDPVVVDSVAKDSVAEAMGIKAGDVIVGLDKAKIGNLNDLRAALARKKAGDDVEVEIERDGKSQTLKGKFPQAKSSSGQLMARIKASTRTVKGERGMERHFELLAANAGKLTLFLTADDVAAGRLSVSINGKAMTFDGLAHDAAFILSEFERTGDRKLPYVARLHIDVAVALKGAK
;
A
#
# COMPACT_ATOMS: atom_id res chain seq x y z
N MET A 1 30.80 -92.16 -19.57
CA MET A 1 30.41 -91.37 -20.76
C MET A 1 28.89 -91.19 -20.73
N LYS A 2 28.40 -90.11 -20.12
CA LYS A 2 26.95 -89.89 -19.88
C LYS A 2 26.57 -88.60 -20.63
N ARG A 3 25.95 -88.69 -21.81
CA ARG A 3 24.50 -88.79 -22.08
C ARG A 3 23.71 -87.65 -21.43
N SER A 4 23.14 -86.76 -22.25
CA SER A 4 21.90 -86.07 -21.92
C SER A 4 20.98 -86.01 -23.16
N PRO A 5 19.78 -86.62 -23.08
CA PRO A 5 18.80 -86.74 -24.15
C PRO A 5 17.56 -85.83 -23.95
N LEU A 6 16.63 -86.04 -24.87
CA LEU A 6 15.27 -85.52 -25.04
C LEU A 6 14.30 -85.51 -23.82
N LEU A 7 13.28 -84.64 -24.00
CA LEU A 7 11.82 -84.81 -23.79
C LEU A 7 11.15 -84.53 -22.43
N LEU A 8 10.01 -83.84 -22.59
CA LEU A 8 8.70 -83.96 -21.93
C LEU A 8 8.37 -83.10 -20.69
N SER A 9 7.33 -82.28 -20.88
CA SER A 9 6.19 -81.96 -19.99
C SER A 9 6.51 -81.35 -18.61
N VAL A 10 5.79 -80.32 -18.16
CA VAL A 10 4.41 -80.41 -17.67
C VAL A 10 3.79 -79.01 -17.62
N VAL A 11 2.52 -78.95 -18.03
CA VAL A 11 1.60 -77.82 -17.86
C VAL A 11 1.20 -77.70 -16.39
N THR A 12 1.28 -76.49 -15.83
CA THR A 12 0.44 -76.11 -14.69
C THR A 12 -0.07 -74.68 -14.89
N LEU A 13 -1.37 -74.56 -15.16
CA LEU A 13 -2.13 -73.31 -15.09
C LEU A 13 -2.21 -72.86 -13.62
N ILE A 14 -1.77 -71.64 -13.32
CA ILE A 14 -2.25 -70.87 -12.17
C ILE A 14 -2.51 -69.44 -12.65
N ALA A 15 -3.73 -68.96 -12.37
CA ALA A 15 -4.29 -67.71 -12.83
C ALA A 15 -3.46 -66.49 -12.40
N LEU A 16 -3.10 -65.63 -13.37
CA LEU A 16 -2.67 -64.26 -13.09
C LEU A 16 -3.91 -63.39 -12.89
N SER A 17 -4.18 -63.05 -11.63
CA SER A 17 -4.92 -61.84 -11.28
C SER A 17 -4.11 -60.62 -11.75
N ALA A 18 -4.76 -59.78 -12.56
CA ALA A 18 -4.20 -58.52 -13.01
C ALA A 18 -3.99 -57.58 -11.81
N PHE A 19 -2.75 -57.46 -11.36
CA PHE A 19 -2.32 -56.29 -10.59
C PHE A 19 -2.21 -55.12 -11.57
N SER A 20 -3.27 -54.31 -11.63
CA SER A 20 -3.18 -52.96 -12.18
C SER A 20 -2.18 -52.20 -11.31
N ALA A 21 -1.02 -51.88 -11.88
CA ALA A 21 -0.10 -50.93 -11.25
C ALA A 21 -0.87 -49.64 -10.93
N PRO A 22 -0.64 -48.98 -9.78
CA PRO A 22 -1.24 -47.69 -9.53
C PRO A 22 -0.81 -46.77 -10.67
N GLN A 23 -1.80 -46.23 -11.39
CA GLN A 23 -1.60 -45.20 -12.39
C GLN A 23 -0.76 -44.11 -11.71
N ALA A 24 0.47 -43.94 -12.19
CA ALA A 24 1.30 -42.82 -11.76
C ALA A 24 0.47 -41.56 -11.99
N GLN A 25 0.11 -40.90 -10.89
CA GLN A 25 -0.61 -39.64 -10.94
C GLN A 25 0.29 -38.66 -11.69
N GLU A 26 -0.13 -38.32 -12.91
CA GLU A 26 0.60 -37.43 -13.82
C GLU A 26 0.96 -36.17 -13.04
N ALA A 27 2.25 -35.89 -12.86
CA ALA A 27 2.71 -34.69 -12.18
C ALA A 27 2.06 -33.45 -12.82
N PRO A 28 1.68 -32.41 -12.05
CA PRO A 28 0.94 -31.28 -12.60
C PRO A 28 1.72 -30.66 -13.75
N LYS A 29 1.11 -30.69 -14.95
CA LYS A 29 1.65 -30.09 -16.19
C LYS A 29 2.00 -28.63 -15.90
N PRO A 30 3.27 -28.21 -16.03
CA PRO A 30 3.80 -26.95 -15.46
C PRO A 30 3.16 -25.62 -15.92
N ASP A 31 2.05 -25.61 -16.66
CA ASP A 31 1.50 -24.39 -17.26
C ASP A 31 0.01 -24.11 -16.99
N LEU A 32 -0.70 -24.84 -16.13
CA LEU A 32 -2.13 -24.55 -15.92
C LEU A 32 -2.38 -23.14 -15.37
N LEU A 33 -1.58 -22.71 -14.38
CA LEU A 33 -1.69 -21.36 -13.80
C LEU A 33 -1.26 -20.28 -14.80
N ARG A 34 -0.23 -20.53 -15.61
CA ARG A 34 0.20 -19.58 -16.65
C ARG A 34 -0.83 -19.45 -17.77
N GLN A 35 -1.38 -20.57 -18.24
CA GLN A 35 -2.50 -20.58 -19.19
C GLN A 35 -3.68 -19.77 -18.65
N TYR A 36 -4.04 -19.97 -17.38
CA TYR A 36 -5.11 -19.20 -16.74
C TYR A 36 -4.85 -17.69 -16.72
N LEU A 37 -3.62 -17.29 -16.37
CA LEU A 37 -3.24 -15.88 -16.29
C LEU A 37 -3.23 -15.21 -17.67
N SER A 38 -2.75 -15.91 -18.71
CA SER A 38 -2.70 -15.39 -20.08
C SER A 38 -4.01 -15.48 -20.85
N GLU A 39 -5.00 -16.24 -20.36
CA GLU A 39 -6.25 -16.45 -21.08
C GLU A 39 -7.14 -15.19 -21.05
N THR A 40 -7.58 -14.79 -22.24
CA THR A 40 -8.42 -13.61 -22.48
C THR A 40 -9.86 -13.98 -22.77
N ASP A 41 -10.13 -15.18 -23.28
CA ASP A 41 -11.49 -15.67 -23.48
C ASP A 41 -12.16 -16.01 -22.14
N ALA A 42 -13.30 -15.38 -21.86
CA ALA A 42 -13.97 -15.48 -20.56
C ALA A 42 -14.46 -16.91 -20.26
N ALA A 43 -14.96 -17.63 -21.27
CA ALA A 43 -15.47 -18.99 -21.09
C ALA A 43 -14.33 -19.95 -20.75
N ARG A 44 -13.26 -19.92 -21.54
CA ARG A 44 -12.06 -20.74 -21.31
C ARG A 44 -11.34 -20.38 -20.02
N LYS A 45 -11.28 -19.09 -19.65
CA LYS A 45 -10.76 -18.66 -18.35
C LYS A 45 -11.58 -19.22 -17.20
N GLY A 46 -12.91 -19.25 -17.34
CA GLY A 46 -13.82 -19.91 -16.40
C GLY A 46 -13.55 -21.41 -16.24
N GLU A 47 -13.31 -22.13 -17.34
CA GLU A 47 -12.94 -23.55 -17.29
C GLU A 47 -11.60 -23.78 -16.58
N LEU A 48 -10.59 -22.96 -16.90
CA LEU A 48 -9.27 -23.02 -16.28
C LEU A 48 -9.35 -22.69 -14.78
N ARG A 49 -10.20 -21.73 -14.39
CA ARG A 49 -10.48 -21.41 -12.99
C ARG A 49 -11.02 -22.63 -12.26
N THR A 50 -12.04 -23.29 -12.81
CA THR A 50 -12.64 -24.51 -12.24
C THR A 50 -11.60 -25.62 -12.08
N LYS A 51 -10.74 -25.81 -13.09
CA LYS A 51 -9.64 -26.78 -13.01
C LYS A 51 -8.68 -26.44 -11.87
N LEU A 52 -8.25 -25.18 -11.76
CA LEU A 52 -7.34 -24.73 -10.70
C LEU A 52 -7.94 -24.88 -9.30
N THR A 53 -9.20 -24.48 -9.09
CA THR A 53 -9.84 -24.60 -7.78
C THR A 53 -10.13 -26.05 -7.40
N SER A 54 -10.35 -26.93 -8.39
CA SER A 54 -10.52 -28.37 -8.16
C SER A 54 -9.26 -29.09 -7.66
N LEU A 55 -8.07 -28.48 -7.77
CA LEU A 55 -6.83 -29.01 -7.20
C LEU A 55 -6.88 -29.08 -5.65
N GLY A 56 -7.77 -28.30 -5.03
CA GLY A 56 -7.79 -28.10 -3.59
C GLY A 56 -6.72 -27.10 -3.11
N GLY A 57 -6.90 -26.62 -1.88
CA GLY A 57 -6.07 -25.53 -1.33
C GLY A 57 -4.56 -25.80 -1.32
N PRO A 58 -4.08 -26.95 -0.81
CA PRO A 58 -2.65 -27.23 -0.74
C PRO A 58 -1.96 -27.25 -2.11
N ALA A 59 -2.50 -28.00 -3.08
CA ALA A 59 -1.91 -28.11 -4.42
C ALA A 59 -1.99 -26.79 -5.21
N LEU A 60 -3.08 -26.02 -5.06
CA LEU A 60 -3.19 -24.70 -5.68
C LEU A 60 -2.14 -23.73 -5.13
N ARG A 61 -1.89 -23.72 -3.81
CA ARG A 61 -0.84 -22.90 -3.20
C ARG A 61 0.54 -23.28 -3.68
N GLU A 62 0.81 -24.58 -3.82
CA GLU A 62 2.07 -25.06 -4.38
C GLU A 62 2.26 -24.58 -5.82
N ALA A 63 1.21 -24.63 -6.64
CA ALA A 63 1.25 -24.10 -8.01
C ALA A 63 1.53 -22.59 -8.06
N ILE A 64 0.90 -21.81 -7.18
CA ILE A 64 1.14 -20.36 -7.06
C ILE A 64 2.58 -20.07 -6.59
N ALA A 65 3.06 -20.79 -5.57
CA ALA A 65 4.40 -20.60 -5.02
C ALA A 65 5.52 -20.94 -6.03
N LYS A 66 5.26 -21.89 -6.92
CA LYS A 66 6.16 -22.37 -7.98
C LYS A 66 5.92 -21.71 -9.34
N LEU A 67 5.15 -20.64 -9.42
CA LEU A 67 4.91 -19.90 -10.66
C LEU A 67 6.24 -19.57 -11.36
N ALA A 68 6.48 -20.16 -12.52
CA ALA A 68 7.63 -19.87 -13.37
C ALA A 68 7.41 -18.56 -14.12
N TYR A 69 8.46 -17.78 -14.36
CA TYR A 69 8.38 -16.49 -15.08
C TYR A 69 8.97 -16.63 -16.48
N PRO A 70 8.41 -15.92 -17.48
CA PRO A 70 9.03 -15.87 -18.79
C PRO A 70 10.38 -15.15 -18.70
N LYS A 71 11.29 -15.49 -19.60
CA LYS A 71 12.49 -14.67 -19.83
C LYS A 71 12.05 -13.27 -20.18
N ALA A 72 12.64 -12.27 -19.52
CA ALA A 72 12.33 -10.88 -19.83
C ALA A 72 12.73 -10.59 -21.27
N GLY A 73 11.79 -10.08 -22.07
CA GLY A 73 12.07 -9.64 -23.44
C GLY A 73 12.86 -8.33 -23.48
N GLN A 74 12.77 -7.53 -22.41
CA GLN A 74 13.48 -6.25 -22.25
C GLN A 74 13.88 -6.05 -20.77
N THR A 75 15.02 -5.42 -20.54
CA THR A 75 15.56 -5.06 -19.22
C THR A 75 16.05 -3.61 -19.24
N GLY A 76 16.47 -3.07 -18.08
CA GLY A 76 16.86 -1.68 -17.91
C GLY A 76 15.68 -0.77 -17.57
N ALA A 77 15.77 0.49 -17.99
CA ALA A 77 14.68 1.45 -17.87
C ALA A 77 13.60 1.14 -18.91
N LEU A 78 12.38 0.85 -18.45
CA LEU A 78 11.23 0.48 -19.27
C LEU A 78 10.05 1.39 -18.94
N GLU A 79 9.23 1.67 -19.93
CA GLU A 79 7.98 2.39 -19.80
C GLU A 79 6.81 1.45 -20.14
N PHE A 80 5.78 1.49 -19.32
CA PHE A 80 4.55 0.73 -19.50
C PHE A 80 3.35 1.64 -19.35
N GLU A 81 2.21 1.22 -19.90
CA GLU A 81 0.91 1.87 -19.70
C GLU A 81 -0.12 0.81 -19.30
N THR A 82 -0.98 1.12 -18.33
CA THR A 82 -2.07 0.23 -17.92
C THR A 82 -3.37 0.97 -17.69
N LEU A 83 -4.50 0.31 -17.99
CA LEU A 83 -5.83 0.78 -17.61
C LEU A 83 -6.02 0.54 -16.11
N CYS A 84 -6.03 1.63 -15.35
CA CYS A 84 -6.14 1.59 -13.90
C CYS A 84 -7.58 1.40 -13.42
N PRO A 85 -7.79 0.96 -12.16
CA PRO A 85 -9.13 0.81 -11.55
C PRO A 85 -9.99 2.07 -11.47
N ASP A 86 -9.40 3.25 -11.71
CA ASP A 86 -10.11 4.52 -11.84
C ASP A 86 -10.68 4.75 -13.25
N GLY A 87 -10.43 3.85 -14.19
CA GLY A 87 -10.90 3.93 -15.58
C GLY A 87 -9.98 4.70 -16.51
N PHE A 88 -8.82 5.19 -16.02
CA PHE A 88 -7.86 5.94 -16.82
C PHE A 88 -6.63 5.11 -17.13
N LYS A 89 -6.08 5.31 -18.34
CA LYS A 89 -4.76 4.78 -18.66
C LYS A 89 -3.70 5.62 -17.98
N ARG A 90 -2.72 4.96 -17.37
CA ARG A 90 -1.62 5.63 -16.67
C ARG A 90 -0.30 4.96 -17.02
N PRO A 91 0.73 5.76 -17.35
CA PRO A 91 2.06 5.23 -17.48
C PRO A 91 2.65 4.88 -16.11
N TYR A 92 3.56 3.93 -16.12
CA TYR A 92 4.47 3.67 -15.01
C TYR A 92 5.81 3.23 -15.57
N TYR A 93 6.87 3.58 -14.86
CA TYR A 93 8.22 3.31 -15.27
C TYR A 93 8.81 2.22 -14.41
N MET A 94 9.69 1.43 -14.98
CA MET A 94 10.36 0.33 -14.32
C MET A 94 11.85 0.43 -14.52
N HIS A 95 12.62 0.16 -13.48
CA HIS A 95 13.99 -0.33 -13.63
C HIS A 95 13.98 -1.83 -13.39
N VAL A 96 14.27 -2.60 -14.45
CA VAL A 96 14.50 -4.04 -14.38
C VAL A 96 16.00 -4.28 -14.47
N PRO A 97 16.62 -5.03 -13.55
CA PRO A 97 18.05 -5.34 -13.62
C PRO A 97 18.52 -5.77 -15.01
N PRO A 98 19.60 -5.18 -15.57
CA PRO A 98 20.09 -5.53 -16.90
C PRO A 98 20.35 -7.03 -17.07
N LYS A 99 20.85 -7.71 -16.03
CA LYS A 99 21.05 -9.18 -15.98
C LYS A 99 19.94 -9.89 -15.21
N TYR A 100 18.70 -9.44 -15.36
CA TYR A 100 17.54 -10.07 -14.74
C TYR A 100 17.49 -11.58 -15.04
N ASP A 101 17.40 -12.38 -13.98
CA ASP A 101 17.23 -13.83 -14.01
C ASP A 101 15.83 -14.18 -13.51
N GLU A 102 14.99 -14.76 -14.37
CA GLU A 102 13.61 -15.13 -14.05
C GLU A 102 13.50 -16.14 -12.90
N ALA A 103 14.56 -16.87 -12.57
CA ALA A 103 14.59 -17.81 -11.44
C ALA A 103 14.90 -17.11 -10.11
N LYS A 104 15.54 -15.93 -10.11
CA LYS A 104 15.89 -15.16 -8.91
C LYS A 104 14.72 -14.26 -8.48
N ARG A 105 14.52 -14.16 -7.16
CA ARG A 105 13.55 -13.25 -6.55
C ARG A 105 14.21 -11.90 -6.24
N TYR A 106 13.67 -10.83 -6.80
CA TYR A 106 14.22 -9.47 -6.65
C TYR A 106 13.41 -8.65 -5.65
N PRO A 107 14.05 -7.91 -4.74
CA PRO A 107 13.36 -6.85 -4.00
C PRO A 107 12.81 -5.80 -4.97
N LEU A 108 11.70 -5.15 -4.59
CA LEU A 108 11.07 -4.09 -5.37
C LEU A 108 10.90 -2.85 -4.52
N ILE A 109 11.35 -1.71 -5.05
CA ILE A 109 11.11 -0.39 -4.47
C ILE A 109 10.06 0.31 -5.33
N ILE A 110 8.99 0.77 -4.71
CA ILE A 110 8.00 1.63 -5.34
C ILE A 110 8.35 3.07 -5.03
N TRP A 111 8.62 3.87 -6.05
CA TRP A 111 8.88 5.30 -5.93
C TRP A 111 7.66 6.13 -6.28
N LEU A 112 7.22 6.99 -5.36
CA LEU A 112 6.17 7.97 -5.60
C LEU A 112 6.78 9.36 -5.83
N HIS A 113 6.46 10.00 -6.96
CA HIS A 113 6.97 11.34 -7.26
C HIS A 113 6.25 12.46 -6.47
N GLY A 114 6.88 13.64 -6.39
CA GLY A 114 6.30 14.85 -5.77
C GLY A 114 5.37 15.62 -6.72
N GLY A 115 4.71 16.68 -6.23
CA GLY A 115 3.88 17.57 -7.05
C GLY A 115 2.67 16.87 -7.66
N VAL A 116 2.01 15.99 -6.89
CA VAL A 116 1.06 14.98 -7.39
C VAL A 116 -0.14 15.58 -8.16
N SER A 117 -0.47 16.85 -7.90
CA SER A 117 -1.61 17.52 -8.53
C SER A 117 -1.31 18.17 -9.89
N GLY A 118 -0.04 18.26 -10.31
CA GLY A 118 0.32 18.99 -11.53
C GLY A 118 1.62 18.57 -12.20
N ALA A 119 2.35 17.60 -11.63
CA ALA A 119 3.54 17.06 -12.27
C ALA A 119 3.18 16.28 -13.54
N PRO A 120 3.98 16.42 -14.62
CA PRO A 120 3.83 15.59 -15.81
C PRO A 120 4.20 14.13 -15.49
N ALA A 121 3.77 13.18 -16.32
CA ALA A 121 3.96 11.75 -16.07
C ALA A 121 5.45 11.37 -15.92
N GLU A 122 6.30 12.02 -16.70
CA GLU A 122 7.75 11.84 -16.76
C GLU A 122 8.43 12.17 -15.43
N ALA A 123 7.78 12.93 -14.53
CA ALA A 123 8.29 13.18 -13.18
C ALA A 123 8.46 11.87 -12.39
N ALA A 124 7.71 10.81 -12.71
CA ALA A 124 7.92 9.49 -12.14
C ALA A 124 9.26 8.87 -12.57
N SER A 125 9.67 9.08 -13.83
CA SER A 125 10.88 8.49 -14.41
C SER A 125 12.17 9.08 -13.85
N GLY A 126 12.20 10.36 -13.47
CA GLY A 126 13.38 11.03 -12.89
C GLY A 126 13.89 10.39 -11.59
N ALA A 127 13.06 9.58 -10.94
CA ALA A 127 13.46 8.74 -9.83
C ALA A 127 14.51 7.70 -10.25
N ILE A 128 14.30 7.04 -11.39
CA ILE A 128 15.19 5.98 -11.87
C ILE A 128 16.59 6.56 -12.08
N GLU A 129 16.68 7.75 -12.66
CA GLU A 129 17.94 8.47 -12.85
C GLU A 129 18.60 8.82 -11.50
N MET A 130 17.85 9.34 -10.53
CA MET A 130 18.39 9.66 -9.21
C MET A 130 18.96 8.42 -8.50
N TRP A 131 18.22 7.30 -8.51
CA TRP A 131 18.67 6.06 -7.89
C TRP A 131 19.88 5.48 -8.63
N GLN A 132 19.92 5.54 -9.96
CA GLN A 132 21.09 5.19 -10.77
C GLN A 132 22.31 6.06 -10.40
N GLN A 133 22.14 7.38 -10.31
CA GLN A 133 23.23 8.31 -9.95
C GLN A 133 23.77 8.07 -8.53
N ALA A 134 22.89 7.78 -7.57
CA ALA A 134 23.29 7.56 -6.18
C ALA A 134 24.11 6.29 -5.97
N LEU A 135 24.00 5.33 -6.88
CA LEU A 135 24.48 3.96 -6.65
C LEU A 135 25.42 3.42 -7.74
N GLY A 136 25.55 4.14 -8.84
CA GLY A 136 26.37 3.74 -9.98
C GLY A 136 25.84 2.49 -10.70
N ASP A 137 26.64 1.96 -11.63
CA ASP A 137 26.24 0.84 -12.49
C ASP A 137 26.07 -0.49 -11.73
N ASP A 138 26.81 -0.68 -10.63
CA ASP A 138 26.88 -1.97 -9.89
C ASP A 138 25.59 -2.30 -9.11
N TRP A 139 24.82 -1.29 -8.73
CA TRP A 139 23.60 -1.49 -7.94
C TRP A 139 22.36 -1.81 -8.77
N SER A 140 22.40 -1.46 -10.06
CA SER A 140 21.33 -1.71 -11.02
C SER A 140 20.97 -3.20 -11.16
N GLU A 141 21.78 -4.11 -10.65
CA GLU A 141 21.65 -5.56 -10.83
C GLU A 141 20.85 -6.29 -9.72
N GLU A 142 20.60 -5.66 -8.57
CA GLU A 142 20.08 -6.38 -7.39
C GLU A 142 18.65 -6.05 -6.97
N VAL A 143 18.08 -4.96 -7.47
CA VAL A 143 16.76 -4.47 -7.07
C VAL A 143 15.99 -3.91 -8.26
N MET A 144 14.66 -4.07 -8.21
CA MET A 144 13.75 -3.48 -9.16
C MET A 144 13.20 -2.16 -8.61
N VAL A 145 12.93 -1.21 -9.50
CA VAL A 145 12.19 0.01 -9.16
C VAL A 145 10.91 0.05 -9.97
N LEU A 146 9.78 0.32 -9.33
CA LEU A 146 8.51 0.68 -9.95
C LEU A 146 8.22 2.14 -9.62
N ALA A 147 8.05 2.98 -10.62
CA ALA A 147 7.71 4.40 -10.46
C ALA A 147 6.36 4.71 -11.16
N PRO A 148 5.25 4.65 -10.42
CA PRO A 148 3.93 5.04 -10.92
C PRO A 148 3.86 6.53 -11.23
N ALA A 149 3.11 6.93 -12.26
CA ALA A 149 2.74 8.32 -12.51
C ALA A 149 1.34 8.64 -11.96
N ALA A 150 1.24 9.68 -11.13
CA ALA A 150 -0.04 10.26 -10.72
C ALA A 150 -0.44 11.37 -11.70
N ILE A 151 -1.01 11.00 -12.84
CA ILE A 151 -1.63 11.98 -13.74
C ILE A 151 -2.94 12.48 -13.11
N ALA A 152 -2.92 13.57 -12.35
CA ALA A 152 -4.14 14.14 -11.75
C ALA A 152 -4.84 15.17 -12.66
N ALA A 153 -4.12 15.76 -13.63
CA ALA A 153 -4.61 16.90 -14.41
C ALA A 153 -5.66 16.53 -15.47
N ASP A 154 -5.59 15.34 -16.06
CA ASP A 154 -6.45 14.90 -17.16
C ASP A 154 -7.52 13.87 -16.73
N THR A 155 -7.71 13.68 -15.42
CA THR A 155 -8.63 12.67 -14.90
C THR A 155 -9.77 13.30 -14.11
N THR A 156 -10.99 12.77 -14.28
CA THR A 156 -12.15 13.18 -13.47
C THR A 156 -12.13 12.58 -12.06
N GLU A 157 -11.23 11.64 -11.81
CA GLU A 157 -11.05 10.95 -10.54
C GLU A 157 -9.86 11.52 -9.78
N ASP A 158 -10.01 11.70 -8.47
CA ASP A 158 -8.94 12.17 -7.59
C ASP A 158 -7.98 11.01 -7.25
N ALA A 159 -6.89 10.92 -8.00
CA ALA A 159 -5.90 9.86 -7.93
C ALA A 159 -4.60 10.24 -7.20
N ARG A 160 -4.63 11.30 -6.36
CA ARG A 160 -3.47 11.66 -5.52
C ARG A 160 -3.07 10.49 -4.61
N TRP A 161 -1.79 10.41 -4.21
CA TRP A 161 -1.21 9.24 -3.54
C TRP A 161 -1.89 8.80 -2.25
N TRP A 162 -2.59 9.73 -1.59
CA TRP A 162 -3.33 9.49 -0.35
C TRP A 162 -4.84 9.32 -0.56
N ARG A 163 -5.29 9.23 -1.81
CA ARG A 163 -6.69 9.02 -2.19
C ARG A 163 -6.91 7.58 -2.61
N ASP A 164 -8.15 7.12 -2.50
CA ASP A 164 -8.50 5.71 -2.68
C ASP A 164 -8.11 5.19 -4.05
N LYS A 165 -8.44 5.95 -5.10
CA LYS A 165 -8.08 5.63 -6.47
C LYS A 165 -6.57 5.61 -6.67
N GLY A 166 -5.84 6.61 -6.18
CA GLY A 166 -4.38 6.66 -6.25
C GLY A 166 -3.72 5.42 -5.62
N GLN A 167 -4.14 5.04 -4.42
CA GLN A 167 -3.61 3.85 -3.74
C GLN A 167 -3.99 2.54 -4.46
N LEU A 168 -5.20 2.43 -5.00
CA LEU A 168 -5.63 1.26 -5.78
C LEU A 168 -4.85 1.14 -7.09
N ASN A 169 -4.53 2.26 -7.75
CA ASN A 169 -3.72 2.27 -8.96
C ASN A 169 -2.31 1.77 -8.68
N VAL A 170 -1.67 2.23 -7.60
CA VAL A 170 -0.35 1.74 -7.17
C VAL A 170 -0.37 0.23 -6.91
N LEU A 171 -1.39 -0.29 -6.23
CA LEU A 171 -1.53 -1.72 -5.97
C LEU A 171 -1.82 -2.54 -7.23
N HIS A 172 -2.56 -1.98 -8.17
CA HIS A 172 -2.81 -2.59 -9.49
C HIS A 172 -1.52 -2.72 -10.29
N MET A 173 -0.74 -1.65 -10.39
CA MET A 173 0.57 -1.68 -11.07
C MET A 173 1.55 -2.65 -10.37
N LEU A 174 1.57 -2.66 -9.03
CA LEU A 174 2.36 -3.65 -8.27
C LEU A 174 1.96 -5.09 -8.63
N LYS A 175 0.66 -5.38 -8.69
CA LYS A 175 0.17 -6.70 -9.11
C LYS A 175 0.65 -7.04 -10.51
N GLU A 176 0.53 -6.13 -11.48
CA GLU A 176 0.98 -6.38 -12.85
C GLU A 176 2.47 -6.70 -12.91
N VAL A 177 3.29 -5.93 -12.19
CA VAL A 177 4.72 -6.18 -12.04
C VAL A 177 5.00 -7.55 -11.42
N LYS A 178 4.28 -7.94 -10.36
CA LYS A 178 4.43 -9.27 -9.72
C LYS A 178 4.04 -10.45 -10.62
N LEU A 179 3.16 -10.24 -11.59
CA LEU A 179 2.76 -11.27 -12.56
C LEU A 179 3.73 -11.36 -13.74
N ALA A 180 4.35 -10.23 -14.11
CA ALA A 180 5.33 -10.12 -15.19
C ALA A 180 6.75 -10.51 -14.76
N PHE A 181 7.16 -10.15 -13.55
CA PHE A 181 8.52 -10.31 -13.03
C PHE A 181 8.55 -11.03 -11.67
N ASN A 182 9.62 -11.76 -11.43
CA ASN A 182 9.85 -12.54 -10.21
C ASN A 182 10.25 -11.64 -9.02
N VAL A 183 9.29 -10.87 -8.52
CA VAL A 183 9.44 -9.99 -7.34
C VAL A 183 9.36 -10.81 -6.05
N ASP A 184 10.22 -10.53 -5.09
CA ASP A 184 10.13 -11.10 -3.75
C ASP A 184 9.00 -10.45 -2.95
N ASP A 185 7.89 -11.18 -2.77
CA ASP A 185 6.69 -10.73 -2.05
C ASP A 185 6.92 -10.32 -0.58
N GLU A 186 8.09 -10.63 -0.01
CA GLU A 186 8.49 -10.21 1.34
C GLU A 186 9.46 -9.02 1.35
N ARG A 187 9.83 -8.48 0.19
CA ARG A 187 10.75 -7.34 0.04
C ARG A 187 10.21 -6.32 -0.96
N VAL A 188 9.00 -5.83 -0.71
CA VAL A 188 8.38 -4.74 -1.47
C VAL A 188 8.34 -3.50 -0.59
N PHE A 189 8.93 -2.40 -1.01
CA PHE A 189 9.08 -1.17 -0.22
C PHE A 189 8.40 0.00 -0.92
N VAL A 190 7.94 0.99 -0.16
CA VAL A 190 7.43 2.25 -0.72
C VAL A 190 8.29 3.39 -0.23
N THR A 191 8.67 4.26 -1.14
CA THR A 191 9.39 5.50 -0.89
C THR A 191 8.88 6.58 -1.84
N GLY A 192 9.41 7.78 -1.73
CA GLY A 192 9.00 8.90 -2.55
C GLY A 192 9.38 10.23 -1.91
N MET A 193 9.35 11.28 -2.70
CA MET A 193 9.69 12.64 -2.27
C MET A 193 8.46 13.53 -2.12
N SER A 194 8.48 14.49 -1.19
CA SER A 194 7.44 15.52 -1.10
C SER A 194 6.03 14.91 -0.95
N ASP A 195 5.10 15.23 -1.85
CA ASP A 195 3.79 14.56 -1.95
C ASP A 195 3.88 13.03 -2.05
N GLY A 196 4.90 12.49 -2.73
CA GLY A 196 5.17 11.06 -2.78
C GLY A 196 5.61 10.48 -1.43
N GLY A 197 6.40 11.24 -0.65
CA GLY A 197 6.73 10.90 0.73
C GLY A 197 5.48 10.92 1.63
N SER A 198 4.62 11.92 1.46
CA SER A 198 3.30 11.99 2.11
C SER A 198 2.39 10.82 1.70
N GLY A 199 2.46 10.40 0.43
CA GLY A 199 1.80 9.21 -0.12
C GLY A 199 2.29 7.91 0.53
N ALA A 200 3.59 7.79 0.79
CA ALA A 200 4.16 6.65 1.50
C ALA A 200 3.64 6.56 2.95
N PHE A 201 3.52 7.69 3.66
CA PHE A 201 2.82 7.71 4.97
C PHE A 201 1.36 7.28 4.85
N ALA A 202 0.64 7.73 3.81
CA ALA A 202 -0.75 7.37 3.61
C ALA A 202 -0.95 5.88 3.29
N LEU A 203 -0.06 5.27 2.49
CA LEU A 203 -0.06 3.82 2.25
C LEU A 203 0.27 3.05 3.52
N ALA A 204 1.21 3.53 4.33
CA ALA A 204 1.53 2.93 5.63
C ALA A 204 0.33 2.90 6.58
N ALA A 205 -0.45 3.99 6.62
CA ALA A 205 -1.61 4.12 7.51
C ALA A 205 -2.86 3.37 7.01
N ARG A 206 -2.97 3.07 5.71
CA ARG A 206 -4.22 2.59 5.11
C ARG A 206 -4.12 1.24 4.43
N ARG A 207 -2.94 0.88 3.91
CA ARG A 207 -2.71 -0.35 3.14
C ARG A 207 -1.30 -0.95 3.36
N PRO A 208 -0.87 -1.21 4.61
CA PRO A 208 0.48 -1.69 4.88
C PRO A 208 0.77 -3.13 4.39
N ASP A 209 -0.27 -3.94 4.18
CA ASP A 209 -0.16 -5.39 3.95
C ASP A 209 0.52 -5.81 2.64
N ALA A 210 0.71 -4.90 1.69
CA ALA A 210 1.45 -5.19 0.46
C ALA A 210 2.96 -4.99 0.61
N PHE A 211 3.42 -4.43 1.74
CA PHE A 211 4.75 -3.83 1.85
C PHE A 211 5.52 -4.31 3.08
N SER A 212 6.84 -4.30 2.97
CA SER A 212 7.82 -4.67 3.99
C SER A 212 8.26 -3.48 4.86
N GLY A 213 8.15 -2.27 4.31
CA GLY A 213 8.36 -1.02 5.03
C GLY A 213 8.26 0.21 4.11
N PHE A 214 8.29 1.37 4.75
CA PHE A 214 8.05 2.67 4.13
C PHE A 214 9.21 3.62 4.42
N ILE A 215 9.71 4.31 3.40
CA ILE A 215 10.83 5.24 3.50
C ILE A 215 10.41 6.60 2.91
N PRO A 216 9.56 7.37 3.60
CA PRO A 216 9.15 8.69 3.11
C PRO A 216 10.31 9.68 3.18
N MET A 217 10.63 10.33 2.06
CA MET A 217 11.69 11.33 1.95
C MET A 217 11.07 12.72 1.79
N VAL A 218 11.49 13.68 2.63
CA VAL A 218 10.96 15.06 2.66
C VAL A 218 9.43 15.11 2.49
N GLY A 219 8.71 14.21 3.18
CA GLY A 219 7.25 14.10 3.16
C GLY A 219 6.64 14.44 4.52
N HIS A 220 5.36 14.83 4.54
CA HIS A 220 4.68 15.26 5.76
C HIS A 220 3.43 14.39 6.05
N PRO A 221 3.33 13.73 7.22
CA PRO A 221 2.24 12.78 7.52
C PRO A 221 0.81 13.34 7.51
N LEU A 222 0.64 14.66 7.59
CA LEU A 222 -0.65 15.34 7.68
C LEU A 222 -1.08 15.98 6.34
N VAL A 223 -0.27 15.84 5.28
CA VAL A 223 -0.70 16.26 3.94
C VAL A 223 -2.00 15.56 3.50
N PRO A 224 -2.17 14.24 3.70
CA PRO A 224 -3.43 13.54 3.41
C PRO A 224 -4.67 14.18 4.05
N SER A 225 -4.51 14.69 5.28
CA SER A 225 -5.60 15.25 6.07
C SER A 225 -6.14 16.56 5.48
N PHE A 226 -5.40 17.28 4.63
CA PHE A 226 -5.91 18.47 3.93
C PHE A 226 -7.06 18.14 2.98
N ASP A 227 -6.97 16.99 2.32
CA ASP A 227 -7.97 16.54 1.35
C ASP A 227 -9.10 15.72 1.99
N GLY A 228 -9.14 15.70 3.32
CA GLY A 228 -10.09 14.93 4.10
C GLY A 228 -9.80 13.43 4.09
N THR A 229 -8.59 12.99 3.71
CA THR A 229 -8.18 11.60 3.95
C THR A 229 -7.87 11.44 5.44
N CYS A 230 -8.63 10.60 6.13
CA CYS A 230 -8.39 10.30 7.54
C CYS A 230 -7.07 9.53 7.73
N MET A 231 -6.23 10.05 8.61
CA MET A 231 -5.05 9.35 9.12
C MET A 231 -5.35 8.82 10.52
N PHE A 232 -4.94 7.60 10.84
CA PHE A 232 -5.11 6.99 12.17
C PHE A 232 -3.73 6.55 12.66
N TRP A 233 -3.23 7.13 13.75
CA TRP A 233 -1.89 6.80 14.25
C TRP A 233 -1.80 5.37 14.76
N GLU A 234 -2.91 4.85 15.30
CA GLU A 234 -3.01 3.45 15.72
C GLU A 234 -2.71 2.47 14.56
N ASN A 235 -3.05 2.83 13.32
CA ASN A 235 -2.83 1.99 12.13
C ASN A 235 -1.34 1.82 11.79
N LEU A 236 -0.49 2.74 12.26
CA LEU A 236 0.95 2.68 12.05
C LEU A 236 1.65 1.74 13.04
N SER A 237 0.91 1.15 13.99
CA SER A 237 1.46 0.17 14.89
C SER A 237 1.96 -1.06 14.13
N LYS A 238 3.20 -1.47 14.45
CA LYS A 238 3.92 -2.58 13.79
C LYS A 238 4.13 -2.39 12.28
N VAL A 239 4.07 -1.15 11.80
CA VAL A 239 4.50 -0.78 10.45
C VAL A 239 5.91 -0.21 10.56
N ARG A 240 6.84 -0.71 9.73
CA ARG A 240 8.22 -0.20 9.70
C ARG A 240 8.29 1.06 8.85
N ILE A 241 8.70 2.17 9.44
CA ILE A 241 8.80 3.47 8.77
C ILE A 241 10.14 4.12 9.13
N TYR A 242 10.92 4.47 8.11
CA TYR A 242 12.14 5.27 8.22
C TYR A 242 11.94 6.58 7.46
N ALA A 243 11.54 7.64 8.17
CA ALA A 243 11.24 8.93 7.59
C ALA A 243 12.49 9.82 7.54
N ILE A 244 12.61 10.59 6.47
CA ILE A 244 13.76 11.48 6.24
C ILE A 244 13.26 12.90 5.96
N SER A 245 13.85 13.91 6.59
CA SER A 245 13.55 15.33 6.34
C SER A 245 14.83 16.15 6.17
N GLY A 246 14.73 17.24 5.41
CA GLY A 246 15.78 18.26 5.35
C GLY A 246 15.63 19.28 6.49
N GLY A 247 16.71 19.59 7.20
CA GLY A 247 16.68 20.55 8.31
C GLY A 247 16.39 21.98 7.87
N LYS A 248 16.76 22.33 6.63
CA LYS A 248 16.46 23.61 5.97
C LYS A 248 15.20 23.55 5.09
N ASP A 249 14.45 22.46 5.13
CA ASP A 249 13.19 22.32 4.36
C ASP A 249 12.19 23.39 4.79
N ARG A 250 11.85 24.29 3.87
CA ARG A 250 10.91 25.40 4.11
C ARG A 250 9.48 25.06 3.71
N LEU A 251 9.28 23.97 2.97
CA LEU A 251 7.97 23.49 2.55
C LEU A 251 7.37 22.55 3.60
N TYR A 252 8.14 21.56 4.05
CA TYR A 252 7.80 20.70 5.18
C TYR A 252 8.85 20.83 6.28
N PRO A 253 8.73 21.87 7.14
CA PRO A 253 9.71 22.11 8.20
C PRO A 253 9.95 20.88 9.06
N ALA A 254 11.20 20.43 9.15
CA ALA A 254 11.57 19.20 9.85
C ALA A 254 11.09 19.18 11.31
N ALA A 255 11.07 20.34 11.99
CA ALA A 255 10.55 20.46 13.35
C ALA A 255 9.04 20.14 13.45
N GLN A 256 8.24 20.54 12.46
CA GLN A 256 6.81 20.23 12.40
C GLN A 256 6.59 18.74 12.11
N VAL A 257 7.35 18.19 11.16
CA VAL A 257 7.31 16.75 10.86
C VAL A 257 7.71 15.94 12.09
N ALA A 258 8.78 16.32 12.80
CA ALA A 258 9.25 15.67 14.02
C ALA A 258 8.19 15.68 15.12
N GLN A 259 7.45 16.79 15.30
CA GLN A 259 6.36 16.88 16.27
C GLN A 259 5.25 15.87 15.95
N VAL A 260 4.84 15.78 14.68
CA VAL A 260 3.79 14.85 14.24
C VAL A 260 4.27 13.40 14.34
N VAL A 261 5.53 13.13 14.00
CA VAL A 261 6.13 11.80 14.20
C VAL A 261 6.16 11.41 15.68
N ALA A 262 6.54 12.34 16.56
CA ALA A 262 6.52 12.11 18.00
C ALA A 262 5.10 11.82 18.50
N GLU A 263 4.09 12.55 18.02
CA GLU A 263 2.68 12.26 18.31
C GLU A 263 2.28 10.86 17.84
N ALA A 264 2.62 10.47 16.60
CA ALA A 264 2.31 9.14 16.09
C ALA A 264 2.98 8.04 16.92
N ASN A 265 4.25 8.22 17.31
CA ASN A 265 4.98 7.29 18.16
C ASN A 265 4.39 7.17 19.57
N GLN A 266 3.91 8.28 20.15
CA GLN A 266 3.15 8.26 21.41
C GLN A 266 1.82 7.48 21.31
N ASN A 267 1.28 7.32 20.10
CA ASN A 267 0.06 6.58 19.81
C ASN A 267 0.32 5.16 19.25
N GLY A 268 1.53 4.62 19.46
CA GLY A 268 1.85 3.20 19.17
C GLY A 268 2.52 2.93 17.83
N ALA A 269 2.84 3.96 17.05
CA ALA A 269 3.74 3.84 15.91
C ALA A 269 5.21 3.62 16.35
N SER A 270 6.07 3.25 15.41
CA SER A 270 7.52 3.12 15.64
C SER A 270 8.30 3.69 14.46
N ILE A 271 8.05 4.96 14.19
CA ILE A 271 8.69 5.72 13.10
C ILE A 271 10.08 6.17 13.56
N GLU A 272 11.11 5.71 12.86
CA GLU A 272 12.45 6.31 12.95
C GLU A 272 12.47 7.55 12.05
N HIS A 273 12.94 8.69 12.57
CA HIS A 273 12.98 9.95 11.84
C HIS A 273 14.39 10.52 11.81
N LYS A 274 14.94 10.64 10.60
CA LYS A 274 16.26 11.20 10.34
C LYS A 274 16.13 12.61 9.76
N ILE A 275 16.86 13.55 10.34
CA ILE A 275 16.99 14.90 9.81
C ILE A 275 18.39 15.06 9.23
N TYR A 276 18.44 15.56 7.99
CA TYR A 276 19.65 16.02 7.32
C TYR A 276 19.73 17.53 7.44
N GLU A 277 20.47 18.03 8.44
CA GLU A 277 20.44 19.44 8.86
C GLU A 277 20.61 20.45 7.72
N GLU A 278 21.49 20.15 6.76
CA GLU A 278 21.83 21.06 5.66
C GLU A 278 20.91 20.93 4.43
N ALA A 279 20.12 19.87 4.34
CA ALA A 279 19.25 19.65 3.18
C ALA A 279 17.98 20.51 3.25
N GLY A 280 17.54 21.01 2.09
CA GLY A 280 16.30 21.76 1.92
C GLY A 280 15.11 20.84 1.61
N HIS A 281 14.18 21.33 0.79
CA HIS A 281 13.11 20.50 0.22
C HIS A 281 13.64 19.74 -1.02
N ASP A 282 14.70 18.98 -0.82
CA ASP A 282 15.48 18.31 -1.85
C ASP A 282 15.97 16.95 -1.36
N LEU A 283 16.69 16.25 -2.24
CA LEU A 283 17.26 14.93 -1.98
C LEU A 283 18.79 14.96 -2.06
N SER A 284 19.42 16.07 -1.69
CA SER A 284 20.90 16.23 -1.69
C SER A 284 21.63 15.17 -0.87
N TYR A 285 20.95 14.53 0.08
CA TYR A 285 21.45 13.41 0.88
C TYR A 285 21.37 12.04 0.21
N ALA A 286 20.71 11.91 -0.95
CA ALA A 286 20.45 10.64 -1.62
C ALA A 286 21.70 9.78 -1.88
N PRO A 287 22.85 10.32 -2.37
CA PRO A 287 24.05 9.51 -2.58
C PRO A 287 24.59 8.83 -1.30
N LYS A 288 24.34 9.42 -0.13
CA LYS A 288 24.73 8.85 1.16
C LYS A 288 23.67 7.92 1.71
N GLU A 289 22.40 8.29 1.57
CA GLU A 289 21.31 7.62 2.26
C GLU A 289 20.77 6.41 1.51
N ILE A 290 20.78 6.45 0.18
CA ILE A 290 20.26 5.33 -0.61
C ILE A 290 21.05 4.04 -0.34
N PRO A 291 22.40 4.00 -0.39
CA PRO A 291 23.17 2.79 -0.05
C PRO A 291 22.79 2.19 1.32
N ARG A 292 22.56 3.06 2.31
CA ARG A 292 22.12 2.64 3.64
C ARG A 292 20.71 2.04 3.62
N ILE A 293 19.77 2.68 2.91
CA ILE A 293 18.41 2.16 2.74
C ILE A 293 18.43 0.72 2.24
N LEU A 294 19.38 0.40 1.36
CA LEU A 294 19.47 -0.93 0.80
C LEU A 294 20.02 -1.96 1.74
N GLU A 295 21.10 -1.62 2.42
CA GLU A 295 21.74 -2.52 3.35
C GLU A 295 20.87 -2.75 4.58
N ASP A 296 20.38 -1.67 5.19
CA ASP A 296 19.74 -1.68 6.49
C ASP A 296 18.23 -1.95 6.44
N MET A 297 17.55 -1.52 5.36
CA MET A 297 16.10 -1.66 5.24
C MET A 297 15.77 -2.75 4.21
N VAL A 298 16.15 -2.59 2.94
CA VAL A 298 15.81 -3.55 1.88
C VAL A 298 16.42 -4.93 2.15
N GLY A 299 17.66 -4.97 2.65
CA GLY A 299 18.38 -6.19 2.99
C GLY A 299 17.77 -6.93 4.17
N LYS A 300 17.29 -6.21 5.19
CA LYS A 300 16.93 -6.80 6.51
C LYS A 300 15.42 -6.89 6.75
N TRP A 301 14.63 -5.95 6.27
CA TRP A 301 13.19 -5.90 6.57
C TRP A 301 12.42 -6.92 5.73
N ARG A 302 11.45 -7.58 6.35
CA ARG A 302 10.54 -8.53 5.71
C ARG A 302 9.11 -8.20 6.09
N ARG A 303 8.19 -8.32 5.15
CA ARG A 303 6.76 -8.14 5.42
C ARG A 303 6.29 -9.11 6.50
N ASP A 304 5.45 -8.63 7.41
CA ASP A 304 4.85 -9.44 8.47
C ASP A 304 3.32 -9.44 8.35
N MET A 305 2.78 -10.60 7.95
CA MET A 305 1.33 -10.87 7.85
C MET A 305 0.83 -11.75 9.00
N ALA A 306 1.70 -12.16 9.92
CA ALA A 306 1.42 -13.07 11.03
C ALA A 306 1.36 -12.33 12.38
N LEU A 307 0.83 -11.11 12.36
CA LEU A 307 0.78 -10.24 13.53
C LEU A 307 0.03 -10.90 14.70
N ALA A 308 0.67 -11.04 15.86
CA ALA A 308 -0.02 -11.56 17.06
C ALA A 308 -1.11 -10.61 17.60
N SER A 309 -1.05 -9.33 17.23
CA SER A 309 -2.10 -8.34 17.54
C SER A 309 -2.07 -7.17 16.56
N LEU A 310 -3.18 -6.46 16.44
CA LEU A 310 -3.34 -5.28 15.60
C LEU A 310 -4.31 -4.28 16.26
N ASP A 311 -4.13 -3.01 15.94
CA ASP A 311 -5.04 -1.91 16.26
C ASP A 311 -5.35 -1.21 14.94
N TRP A 312 -6.60 -1.25 14.50
CA TRP A 312 -6.98 -0.85 13.16
C TRP A 312 -8.25 -0.03 13.17
N SER A 313 -8.15 1.16 12.61
CA SER A 313 -9.25 2.10 12.41
C SER A 313 -9.47 2.35 10.93
N THR A 314 -10.73 2.53 10.56
CA THR A 314 -11.09 2.93 9.20
C THR A 314 -12.38 3.75 9.18
N ASP A 315 -12.44 4.68 8.23
CA ASP A 315 -13.62 5.46 7.86
C ASP A 315 -14.30 4.92 6.58
N SER A 316 -13.78 3.84 6.01
CA SER A 316 -14.27 3.20 4.80
C SER A 316 -14.00 1.69 4.79
N PRO A 317 -15.00 0.83 4.50
CA PRO A 317 -14.78 -0.61 4.32
C PRO A 317 -13.73 -0.94 3.24
N ALA A 318 -13.57 -0.08 2.22
CA ALA A 318 -12.55 -0.27 1.18
C ALA A 318 -11.10 -0.21 1.73
N MET A 319 -10.92 0.28 2.96
CA MET A 319 -9.66 0.35 3.73
C MET A 319 -9.73 -0.50 5.00
N GLY A 320 -10.73 -1.38 5.12
CA GLY A 320 -10.99 -2.13 6.34
C GLY A 320 -9.98 -3.24 6.62
N ARG A 321 -9.09 -3.55 5.67
CA ARG A 321 -8.20 -4.71 5.74
C ARG A 321 -6.84 -4.41 6.37
N ARG A 322 -6.47 -5.22 7.36
CA ARG A 322 -5.15 -5.29 7.99
C ARG A 322 -4.82 -6.71 8.40
N ALA A 323 -3.73 -7.24 7.85
CA ALA A 323 -3.25 -8.60 8.05
C ALA A 323 -4.40 -9.62 7.93
N TRP A 324 -4.70 -10.31 9.03
CA TRP A 324 -5.71 -11.36 9.12
C TRP A 324 -7.12 -10.86 9.44
N LEU A 325 -7.36 -9.55 9.43
CA LEU A 325 -8.65 -8.95 9.73
C LEU A 325 -9.10 -7.98 8.63
N GLU A 326 -10.40 -7.96 8.33
CA GLU A 326 -11.02 -6.94 7.49
C GLU A 326 -12.36 -6.47 8.07
N ILE A 327 -12.52 -5.15 8.14
CA ILE A 327 -13.80 -4.49 8.41
C ILE A 327 -14.54 -4.33 7.09
N THR A 328 -15.54 -5.19 6.86
CA THR A 328 -16.28 -5.20 5.59
C THR A 328 -17.53 -4.32 5.63
N GLU A 329 -17.97 -3.89 6.80
CA GLU A 329 -19.12 -2.99 6.97
C GLU A 329 -18.95 -2.13 8.23
N LEU A 330 -19.27 -0.85 8.11
CA LEU A 330 -19.39 0.07 9.26
C LEU A 330 -20.86 0.10 9.71
N ALA A 331 -21.12 -0.03 11.00
CA ALA A 331 -22.47 0.08 11.56
C ALA A 331 -22.41 0.70 12.96
N ASP A 332 -23.32 1.60 13.30
CA ASP A 332 -23.44 2.08 14.68
C ASP A 332 -24.03 0.95 15.54
N LEU A 333 -23.20 0.39 16.42
CA LEU A 333 -23.59 -0.72 17.29
C LEU A 333 -24.23 -0.23 18.61
N GLY A 334 -24.29 1.08 18.87
CA GLY A 334 -24.80 1.64 20.12
C GLY A 334 -24.11 1.05 21.35
N ASP A 335 -24.90 0.53 22.30
CA ASP A 335 -24.42 -0.07 23.55
C ASP A 335 -23.63 -1.37 23.36
N LEU A 336 -23.65 -1.96 22.17
CA LEU A 336 -22.87 -3.16 21.85
C LEU A 336 -21.39 -2.83 21.52
N ASN A 337 -21.05 -1.55 21.34
CA ASN A 337 -19.67 -1.12 21.15
C ASN A 337 -18.78 -1.46 22.36
N ALA A 338 -17.51 -1.77 22.10
CA ALA A 338 -16.52 -1.85 23.16
C ALA A 338 -16.42 -0.50 23.89
N LYS A 339 -16.49 -0.54 25.23
CA LYS A 339 -16.34 0.66 26.07
C LYS A 339 -14.97 1.30 25.84
N ASP A 340 -14.95 2.62 25.77
CA ASP A 340 -13.74 3.46 25.61
C ASP A 340 -12.89 3.16 24.35
N LEU A 341 -13.43 2.41 23.39
CA LEU A 341 -12.78 2.19 22.10
C LEU A 341 -13.34 3.18 21.07
N LYS A 342 -12.53 4.17 20.69
CA LYS A 342 -12.87 5.15 19.66
C LYS A 342 -11.75 5.25 18.64
N ALA A 343 -12.10 5.36 17.36
CA ALA A 343 -11.14 5.74 16.33
C ALA A 343 -10.58 7.13 16.64
N THR A 344 -9.29 7.33 16.39
CA THR A 344 -8.62 8.62 16.62
C THR A 344 -8.19 9.24 15.30
N PRO A 345 -9.15 9.73 14.47
CA PRO A 345 -8.83 10.34 13.19
C PRO A 345 -7.98 11.60 13.43
N ARG A 346 -6.91 11.70 12.65
CA ARG A 346 -5.99 12.82 12.65
C ARG A 346 -6.33 13.64 11.43
N SER A 347 -7.19 14.61 11.71
CA SER A 347 -7.56 15.70 10.83
C SER A 347 -7.21 17.01 11.52
N GLY A 348 -6.86 18.03 10.73
CA GLY A 348 -7.02 19.40 11.21
C GLY A 348 -5.95 19.98 12.13
N GLN A 349 -4.67 19.83 11.81
CA GLN A 349 -3.70 20.92 12.05
C GLN A 349 -2.78 21.02 10.84
N ALA A 350 -3.20 21.75 9.82
CA ALA A 350 -2.53 21.68 8.53
C ALA A 350 -2.55 23.07 7.86
N ARG A 351 -1.35 23.49 7.41
CA ARG A 351 -0.99 24.73 6.70
C ARG A 351 -1.79 24.96 5.42
N VAL A 352 -2.57 26.02 5.36
CA VAL A 352 -3.30 26.38 4.13
C VAL A 352 -2.36 26.76 2.99
N VAL A 353 -2.75 26.44 1.76
CA VAL A 353 -2.01 26.79 0.54
C VAL A 353 -2.90 27.57 -0.41
N LEU A 354 -2.32 28.54 -1.14
CA LEU A 354 -3.04 29.30 -2.15
C LEU A 354 -3.28 28.48 -3.43
N GLY A 355 -2.40 27.52 -3.74
CA GLY A 355 -2.44 26.78 -5.01
C GLY A 355 -1.77 27.51 -6.17
N ILE A 356 -0.72 28.28 -5.86
CA ILE A 356 0.22 28.82 -6.85
C ILE A 356 1.44 27.92 -6.94
N THR A 357 2.05 27.85 -8.12
CA THR A 357 3.42 27.38 -8.29
C THR A 357 4.32 28.58 -8.57
N MET A 358 5.62 28.40 -8.35
CA MET A 358 6.64 29.40 -8.56
C MET A 358 7.79 28.74 -9.30
N ASN A 359 8.56 29.54 -10.04
CA ASN A 359 9.75 29.02 -10.70
C ASN A 359 10.69 28.36 -9.66
N PRO A 360 11.04 27.08 -9.83
CA PRO A 360 11.89 26.35 -8.88
C PRO A 360 13.31 26.92 -8.75
N GLU A 361 13.75 27.75 -9.70
CA GLU A 361 15.06 28.40 -9.68
C GLU A 361 15.09 29.74 -8.92
N LEU A 362 13.96 30.21 -8.39
CA LEU A 362 13.90 31.45 -7.60
C LEU A 362 14.71 31.33 -6.30
N ASP A 363 15.55 32.33 -6.02
CA ASP A 363 16.21 32.47 -4.72
C ASP A 363 15.18 32.94 -3.68
N VAL A 364 15.42 32.64 -2.42
CA VAL A 364 14.53 32.94 -1.29
C VAL A 364 14.46 34.42 -0.93
N THR A 365 15.29 35.24 -1.56
CA THR A 365 15.23 36.70 -1.52
C THR A 365 14.39 37.29 -2.65
N ASP A 366 14.04 36.47 -3.64
CA ASP A 366 13.35 36.95 -4.82
C ASP A 366 11.86 37.21 -4.55
N PRO A 367 11.26 38.16 -5.29
CA PRO A 367 9.82 38.39 -5.25
C PRO A 367 9.03 37.12 -5.53
N VAL A 368 7.86 37.00 -4.90
CA VAL A 368 7.00 35.82 -5.10
C VAL A 368 6.23 35.96 -6.42
N VAL A 369 6.88 35.58 -7.52
CA VAL A 369 6.26 35.56 -8.85
C VAL A 369 5.50 34.25 -9.06
N VAL A 370 4.24 34.36 -9.46
CA VAL A 370 3.36 33.23 -9.77
C VAL A 370 3.73 32.67 -11.14
N ASP A 371 4.16 31.43 -11.18
CA ASP A 371 4.49 30.72 -12.43
C ASP A 371 3.23 30.11 -13.07
N SER A 372 2.48 29.33 -12.28
CA SER A 372 1.16 28.86 -12.67
C SER A 372 0.19 28.79 -11.49
N VAL A 373 -1.10 28.64 -11.79
CA VAL A 373 -2.18 28.57 -10.81
C VAL A 373 -2.90 27.24 -10.99
N ALA A 374 -3.02 26.48 -9.91
CA ALA A 374 -3.72 25.20 -9.91
C ALA A 374 -5.24 25.41 -10.08
N LYS A 375 -5.87 24.55 -10.87
CA LYS A 375 -7.33 24.54 -11.04
C LYS A 375 -8.04 24.19 -9.72
N ASP A 376 -9.20 24.77 -9.49
CA ASP A 376 -10.04 24.64 -8.29
C ASP A 376 -9.32 25.09 -7.00
N SER A 377 -8.27 25.91 -7.12
CA SER A 377 -7.50 26.43 -6.00
C SER A 377 -8.05 27.74 -5.44
N VAL A 378 -7.56 28.12 -4.26
CA VAL A 378 -7.89 29.44 -3.65
C VAL A 378 -7.38 30.56 -4.55
N ALA A 379 -6.18 30.43 -5.11
CA ALA A 379 -5.59 31.40 -6.03
C ALA A 379 -6.42 31.56 -7.31
N GLU A 380 -6.89 30.47 -7.90
CA GLU A 380 -7.78 30.53 -9.08
C GLU A 380 -9.10 31.21 -8.73
N ALA A 381 -9.73 30.81 -7.63
CA ALA A 381 -10.99 31.41 -7.16
C ALA A 381 -10.86 32.90 -6.83
N MET A 382 -9.68 33.33 -6.40
CA MET A 382 -9.34 34.74 -6.16
C MET A 382 -9.02 35.52 -7.45
N GLY A 383 -8.80 34.83 -8.57
CA GLY A 383 -8.41 35.43 -9.85
C GLY A 383 -6.92 35.78 -9.95
N ILE A 384 -6.06 35.12 -9.16
CA ILE A 384 -4.61 35.15 -9.34
C ILE A 384 -4.26 34.45 -10.66
N LYS A 385 -3.24 34.96 -11.35
CA LYS A 385 -2.79 34.48 -12.67
C LYS A 385 -1.27 34.33 -12.71
N ALA A 386 -0.79 33.53 -13.65
CA ALA A 386 0.62 33.51 -14.00
C ALA A 386 1.12 34.92 -14.33
N GLY A 387 2.30 35.26 -13.83
CA GLY A 387 2.92 36.58 -13.95
C GLY A 387 2.58 37.56 -12.82
N ASP A 388 1.65 37.24 -11.92
CA ASP A 388 1.40 38.07 -10.73
C ASP A 388 2.58 38.02 -9.76
N VAL A 389 2.86 39.14 -9.10
CA VAL A 389 3.81 39.19 -7.98
C VAL A 389 3.04 39.35 -6.68
N ILE A 390 3.17 38.40 -5.75
CA ILE A 390 2.52 38.53 -4.43
C ILE A 390 3.35 39.44 -3.53
N VAL A 391 2.76 40.55 -3.11
CA VAL A 391 3.40 41.60 -2.31
C VAL A 391 2.80 41.76 -0.91
N GLY A 392 1.65 41.13 -0.64
CA GLY A 392 0.96 41.19 0.65
C GLY A 392 0.06 39.97 0.93
N LEU A 393 -0.09 39.60 2.20
CA LEU A 393 -1.08 38.64 2.67
C LEU A 393 -1.67 39.10 4.02
N ASP A 394 -2.95 39.43 4.01
CA ASP A 394 -3.67 40.22 5.02
C ASP A 394 -2.87 41.46 5.45
N LYS A 395 -2.34 41.46 6.69
CA LYS A 395 -1.54 42.54 7.27
C LYS A 395 -0.04 42.32 7.11
N ALA A 396 0.39 41.19 6.56
CA ALA A 396 1.80 40.87 6.36
C ALA A 396 2.26 41.36 5.00
N LYS A 397 3.32 42.17 4.97
CA LYS A 397 4.04 42.50 3.74
C LYS A 397 4.84 41.29 3.29
N ILE A 398 4.78 40.98 2.00
CA ILE A 398 5.49 39.85 1.39
C ILE A 398 6.56 40.42 0.48
N GLY A 399 7.83 40.36 0.92
CA GLY A 399 8.96 40.70 0.07
C GLY A 399 9.52 39.48 -0.66
N ASN A 400 9.34 38.31 -0.08
CA ASN A 400 9.89 37.06 -0.57
C ASN A 400 9.07 35.85 -0.12
N LEU A 401 9.51 34.67 -0.53
CA LEU A 401 8.82 33.42 -0.24
C LEU A 401 8.76 33.05 1.24
N ASN A 402 9.74 33.44 2.06
CA ASN A 402 9.68 33.18 3.51
C ASN A 402 8.57 34.00 4.17
N ASP A 403 8.40 35.25 3.76
CA ASP A 403 7.36 36.13 4.29
C ASP A 403 5.97 35.55 3.97
N LEU A 404 5.75 35.14 2.71
CA LEU A 404 4.48 34.55 2.27
C LEU A 404 4.15 33.30 3.07
N ARG A 405 5.16 32.45 3.25
CA ARG A 405 5.05 31.20 4.01
C ARG A 405 4.75 31.45 5.48
N ALA A 406 5.41 32.43 6.11
CA ALA A 406 5.16 32.82 7.50
C ALA A 406 3.75 33.40 7.68
N ALA A 407 3.26 34.14 6.68
CA ALA A 407 1.89 34.66 6.67
C ALA A 407 0.85 33.53 6.54
N LEU A 408 1.04 32.59 5.60
CA LEU A 408 0.17 31.43 5.43
C LEU A 408 0.20 30.47 6.63
N ALA A 409 1.34 30.35 7.33
CA ALA A 409 1.45 29.49 8.52
C ALA A 409 0.56 29.97 9.69
N ARG A 410 0.13 31.23 9.70
CA ARG A 410 -0.80 31.78 10.70
C ARG A 410 -2.27 31.48 10.38
N LYS A 411 -2.56 30.99 9.19
CA LYS A 411 -3.90 30.69 8.70
C LYS A 411 -4.27 29.23 8.91
N LYS A 412 -5.57 28.99 9.01
CA LYS A 412 -6.19 27.68 9.16
C LYS A 412 -7.26 27.49 8.08
N ALA A 413 -7.63 26.24 7.86
CA ALA A 413 -8.73 25.90 7.00
C ALA A 413 -10.00 26.64 7.44
N GLY A 414 -10.76 27.20 6.49
CA GLY A 414 -11.94 28.02 6.76
C GLY A 414 -11.67 29.50 7.01
N ASP A 415 -10.42 29.93 7.20
CA ASP A 415 -10.08 31.35 7.36
C ASP A 415 -10.29 32.12 6.05
N ASP A 416 -10.78 33.36 6.17
CA ASP A 416 -10.73 34.32 5.08
C ASP A 416 -9.29 34.76 4.82
N VAL A 417 -8.95 35.15 3.59
CA VAL A 417 -7.60 35.61 3.22
C VAL A 417 -7.67 36.76 2.22
N GLU A 418 -6.86 37.79 2.46
CA GLU A 418 -6.64 38.86 1.49
C GLU A 418 -5.21 38.75 0.95
N VAL A 419 -5.05 38.78 -0.38
CA VAL A 419 -3.73 38.73 -1.03
C VAL A 419 -3.57 40.00 -1.84
N GLU A 420 -2.48 40.73 -1.60
CA GLU A 420 -2.09 41.87 -2.41
C GLU A 420 -1.12 41.39 -3.48
N ILE A 421 -1.45 41.67 -4.74
CA ILE A 421 -0.62 41.33 -5.90
C ILE A 421 -0.24 42.60 -6.66
N GLU A 422 0.85 42.51 -7.40
CA GLU A 422 1.21 43.45 -8.46
C GLU A 422 1.04 42.75 -9.81
N ARG A 423 0.22 43.35 -10.68
CA ARG A 423 -0.05 42.88 -12.05
C ARG A 423 0.06 44.07 -13.00
N ASP A 424 0.90 43.94 -14.03
CA ASP A 424 1.16 45.01 -15.01
C ASP A 424 1.55 46.36 -14.36
N GLY A 425 2.33 46.30 -13.28
CA GLY A 425 2.79 47.47 -12.52
C GLY A 425 1.71 48.15 -11.67
N LYS A 426 0.56 47.50 -11.44
CA LYS A 426 -0.53 48.01 -10.59
C LYS A 426 -0.80 47.06 -9.44
N SER A 427 -0.93 47.61 -8.23
CA SER A 427 -1.36 46.87 -7.04
C SER A 427 -2.85 46.55 -7.08
N GLN A 428 -3.21 45.32 -6.71
CA GLN A 428 -4.58 44.84 -6.57
C GLN A 428 -4.71 44.01 -5.30
N THR A 429 -5.81 44.18 -4.56
CA THR A 429 -6.13 43.32 -3.41
C THR A 429 -7.23 42.35 -3.81
N LEU A 430 -6.93 41.06 -3.73
CA LEU A 430 -7.83 39.97 -4.01
C LEU A 430 -8.27 39.33 -2.70
N LYS A 431 -9.55 38.98 -2.59
CA LYS A 431 -10.11 38.36 -1.39
C LYS A 431 -10.54 36.95 -1.71
N GLY A 432 -10.24 36.03 -0.80
CA GLY A 432 -10.61 34.63 -0.91
C GLY A 432 -10.90 34.04 0.45
N LYS A 433 -11.16 32.73 0.43
CA LYS A 433 -11.41 31.96 1.64
C LYS A 433 -10.78 30.59 1.49
N PHE A 434 -10.05 30.16 2.51
CA PHE A 434 -9.54 28.80 2.54
C PHE A 434 -10.70 27.82 2.72
N PRO A 435 -10.72 26.69 2.00
CA PRO A 435 -11.72 25.66 2.19
C PRO A 435 -11.82 25.28 3.67
N GLN A 436 -13.04 25.05 4.15
CA GLN A 436 -13.23 24.44 5.45
C GLN A 436 -12.52 23.09 5.45
N ALA A 437 -11.80 22.78 6.53
CA ALA A 437 -11.35 21.40 6.71
C ALA A 437 -12.60 20.54 6.68
N LYS A 438 -12.63 19.52 5.81
CA LYS A 438 -13.73 18.56 5.84
C LYS A 438 -13.73 17.93 7.22
N SER A 439 -14.68 18.35 8.05
CA SER A 439 -14.83 17.81 9.39
C SER A 439 -15.30 16.38 9.25
N SER A 440 -14.60 15.45 9.90
CA SER A 440 -15.07 14.09 10.10
C SER A 440 -16.18 14.00 11.15
N SER A 441 -16.64 15.13 11.71
CA SER A 441 -17.73 15.15 12.70
C SER A 441 -19.00 14.55 12.11
N GLY A 442 -19.41 13.40 12.63
CA GLY A 442 -20.60 12.66 12.19
C GLY A 442 -20.35 11.56 11.17
N GLN A 443 -19.12 11.44 10.62
CA GLN A 443 -18.77 10.27 9.82
C GLN A 443 -18.54 9.07 10.73
N LEU A 444 -19.22 7.97 10.45
CA LEU A 444 -19.05 6.73 11.19
C LEU A 444 -17.64 6.17 10.92
N MET A 445 -16.93 5.83 11.99
CA MET A 445 -15.60 5.24 11.92
C MET A 445 -15.57 4.01 12.80
N ALA A 446 -15.02 2.92 12.26
CA ALA A 446 -14.79 1.70 13.01
C ALA A 446 -13.37 1.67 13.57
N ARG A 447 -13.22 1.05 14.73
CA ARG A 447 -11.93 0.67 15.30
C ARG A 447 -12.01 -0.74 15.86
N ILE A 448 -10.96 -1.52 15.61
CA ILE A 448 -10.77 -2.84 16.20
C ILE A 448 -9.39 -2.95 16.83
N LYS A 449 -9.36 -3.35 18.10
CA LYS A 449 -8.17 -3.90 18.73
C LYS A 449 -8.32 -5.41 18.76
N ALA A 450 -7.40 -6.13 18.14
CA ALA A 450 -7.49 -7.57 18.02
C ALA A 450 -6.17 -8.26 18.37
N SER A 451 -6.26 -9.47 18.91
CA SER A 451 -5.10 -10.32 19.19
C SER A 451 -5.40 -11.78 18.93
N THR A 452 -4.35 -12.56 18.69
CA THR A 452 -4.43 -14.01 18.55
C THR A 452 -3.53 -14.69 19.57
N ARG A 453 -4.00 -15.80 20.15
CA ARG A 453 -3.15 -16.71 20.92
C ARG A 453 -3.46 -18.15 20.55
N THR A 454 -2.46 -19.02 20.69
CA THR A 454 -2.65 -20.47 20.60
C THR A 454 -2.67 -21.05 22.01
N VAL A 455 -3.69 -21.82 22.32
CA VAL A 455 -3.90 -22.44 23.64
C VAL A 455 -4.03 -23.95 23.48
N LYS A 456 -3.60 -24.71 24.49
CA LYS A 456 -3.81 -26.16 24.51
C LYS A 456 -5.25 -26.46 24.95
N GLY A 457 -6.08 -26.93 24.03
CA GLY A 457 -7.42 -27.42 24.27
C GLY A 457 -7.47 -28.93 24.52
N GLU A 458 -8.68 -29.46 24.72
CA GLU A 458 -8.91 -30.89 24.98
C GLU A 458 -8.56 -31.78 23.78
N ARG A 459 -8.64 -31.23 22.56
CA ARG A 459 -8.42 -31.96 21.29
C ARG A 459 -7.13 -31.58 20.56
N GLY A 460 -6.27 -30.77 21.17
CA GLY A 460 -5.04 -30.30 20.55
C GLY A 460 -4.79 -28.81 20.78
N MET A 461 -4.00 -28.19 19.92
CA MET A 461 -3.81 -26.74 19.94
C MET A 461 -5.01 -26.05 19.28
N GLU A 462 -5.60 -25.07 19.96
CA GLU A 462 -6.72 -24.27 19.47
C GLU A 462 -6.27 -22.82 19.32
N ARG A 463 -6.68 -22.16 18.22
CA ARG A 463 -6.44 -20.72 18.05
C ARG A 463 -7.61 -19.91 18.60
N HIS A 464 -7.28 -18.89 19.36
CA HIS A 464 -8.23 -17.94 19.93
C HIS A 464 -7.97 -16.53 19.37
N PHE A 465 -9.00 -15.93 18.80
CA PHE A 465 -9.06 -14.53 18.41
C PHE A 465 -9.80 -13.72 19.47
N GLU A 466 -9.21 -12.64 19.95
CA GLU A 466 -9.83 -11.75 20.93
C GLU A 466 -9.91 -10.34 20.34
N LEU A 467 -11.13 -9.83 20.18
CA LEU A 467 -11.44 -8.57 19.52
C LEU A 467 -12.23 -7.65 20.45
N LEU A 468 -11.78 -6.40 20.53
CA LEU A 468 -12.61 -5.27 20.93
C LEU A 468 -12.98 -4.50 19.67
N ALA A 469 -14.27 -4.34 19.42
CA ALA A 469 -14.81 -3.71 18.22
C ALA A 469 -15.72 -2.55 18.57
N ALA A 470 -15.53 -1.43 17.87
CA ALA A 470 -16.41 -0.29 17.86
C ALA A 470 -16.78 0.06 16.42
N ASN A 471 -18.08 0.25 16.17
CA ASN A 471 -18.72 0.58 14.90
C ASN A 471 -18.41 -0.34 13.71
N ALA A 472 -17.91 -1.54 13.98
CA ALA A 472 -17.65 -2.57 12.99
C ALA A 472 -18.89 -3.46 12.87
N GLY A 473 -19.67 -3.32 11.79
CA GLY A 473 -20.89 -4.09 11.58
C GLY A 473 -20.61 -5.53 11.15
N LYS A 474 -19.73 -5.69 10.15
CA LYS A 474 -19.31 -6.99 9.65
C LYS A 474 -17.80 -7.09 9.53
N LEU A 475 -17.29 -8.27 9.84
CA LEU A 475 -15.88 -8.59 9.84
C LEU A 475 -15.59 -9.83 9.03
N THR A 476 -14.41 -9.86 8.43
CA THR A 476 -13.81 -11.08 7.90
C THR A 476 -12.50 -11.36 8.64
N LEU A 477 -12.36 -12.58 9.16
CA LEU A 477 -11.08 -13.09 9.66
C LEU A 477 -10.47 -14.00 8.59
N PHE A 478 -9.21 -13.77 8.26
CA PHE A 478 -8.44 -14.60 7.33
C PHE A 478 -7.63 -15.63 8.11
N LEU A 479 -7.79 -16.89 7.72
CA LEU A 479 -7.25 -18.03 8.47
C LEU A 479 -6.05 -18.62 7.73
N THR A 480 -4.98 -18.92 8.47
CA THR A 480 -3.81 -19.63 7.95
C THR A 480 -4.08 -21.13 7.82
N ALA A 481 -3.16 -21.86 7.16
CA ALA A 481 -3.26 -23.32 7.08
C ALA A 481 -3.24 -23.99 8.45
N ASP A 482 -2.45 -23.46 9.39
CA ASP A 482 -2.39 -23.97 10.77
C ASP A 482 -3.72 -23.73 11.52
N ASP A 483 -4.37 -22.59 11.26
CA ASP A 483 -5.68 -22.28 11.86
C ASP A 483 -6.76 -23.25 11.37
N VAL A 484 -6.72 -23.62 10.09
CA VAL A 484 -7.63 -24.62 9.50
C VAL A 484 -7.30 -26.03 10.02
N ALA A 485 -6.02 -26.38 10.13
CA ALA A 485 -5.57 -27.68 10.61
C ALA A 485 -5.91 -27.92 12.09
N ALA A 486 -5.99 -26.87 12.91
CA ALA A 486 -6.45 -26.95 14.29
C ALA A 486 -7.91 -27.45 14.41
N GLY A 487 -8.71 -27.32 13.35
CA GLY A 487 -10.07 -27.88 13.24
C GLY A 487 -11.14 -27.20 14.08
N ARG A 488 -10.75 -26.44 15.11
CA ARG A 488 -11.61 -25.65 16.00
C ARG A 488 -10.99 -24.28 16.25
N LEU A 489 -11.81 -23.25 16.11
CA LEU A 489 -11.44 -21.86 16.35
C LEU A 489 -12.37 -21.23 17.37
N SER A 490 -11.83 -20.43 18.27
CA SER A 490 -12.61 -19.59 19.18
C SER A 490 -12.39 -18.12 18.87
N VAL A 491 -13.47 -17.35 18.80
CA VAL A 491 -13.45 -15.90 18.58
C VAL A 491 -14.24 -15.25 19.72
N SER A 492 -13.65 -14.26 20.38
CA SER A 492 -14.33 -13.44 21.38
C SER A 492 -14.42 -12.01 20.87
N ILE A 493 -15.63 -11.46 20.80
CA ILE A 493 -15.85 -10.07 20.41
C ILE A 493 -16.53 -9.36 21.57
N ASN A 494 -15.94 -8.26 22.07
CA ASN A 494 -16.42 -7.48 23.22
C ASN A 494 -16.79 -8.37 24.43
N GLY A 495 -16.01 -9.44 24.66
CA GLY A 495 -16.21 -10.40 25.75
C GLY A 495 -17.19 -11.55 25.45
N LYS A 496 -17.87 -11.55 24.30
CA LYS A 496 -18.75 -12.64 23.88
C LYS A 496 -18.00 -13.65 23.02
N ALA A 497 -17.84 -14.86 23.54
CA ALA A 497 -17.16 -15.96 22.84
C ALA A 497 -18.10 -16.73 21.90
N MET A 498 -17.53 -17.19 20.79
CA MET A 498 -18.14 -18.04 19.77
C MET A 498 -17.10 -19.06 19.27
N THR A 499 -17.56 -20.24 18.88
CA THR A 499 -16.69 -21.33 18.42
C THR A 499 -17.09 -21.79 17.04
N PHE A 500 -16.11 -22.04 16.19
CA PHE A 500 -16.27 -22.48 14.82
C PHE A 500 -15.53 -23.80 14.64
N ASP A 501 -16.23 -24.80 14.12
CA ASP A 501 -15.71 -26.12 13.79
C ASP A 501 -15.82 -26.37 12.28
N GLY A 502 -15.16 -27.39 11.75
CA GLY A 502 -15.30 -27.79 10.34
C GLY A 502 -14.64 -26.84 9.35
N LEU A 503 -13.56 -26.19 9.76
CA LEU A 503 -12.77 -25.30 8.91
C LEU A 503 -12.14 -26.08 7.76
N ALA A 504 -12.18 -25.51 6.57
CA ALA A 504 -11.60 -26.10 5.36
C ALA A 504 -10.90 -25.03 4.53
N HIS A 505 -9.95 -25.46 3.70
CA HIS A 505 -9.34 -24.58 2.70
C HIS A 505 -10.39 -24.11 1.68
N ASP A 506 -10.40 -22.82 1.38
CA ASP A 506 -11.20 -22.21 0.32
C ASP A 506 -10.29 -21.95 -0.89
N ALA A 507 -10.26 -22.90 -1.84
CA ALA A 507 -9.44 -22.79 -3.05
C ALA A 507 -9.87 -21.61 -3.94
N ALA A 508 -11.16 -21.26 -3.95
CA ALA A 508 -11.65 -20.12 -4.71
C ALA A 508 -11.15 -18.80 -4.11
N PHE A 509 -11.14 -18.68 -2.78
CA PHE A 509 -10.53 -17.55 -2.08
C PHE A 509 -9.03 -17.44 -2.35
N ILE A 510 -8.29 -18.54 -2.22
CA ILE A 510 -6.84 -18.57 -2.47
C ILE A 510 -6.54 -18.02 -3.88
N LEU A 511 -7.28 -18.50 -4.89
CA LEU A 511 -7.09 -18.02 -6.26
C LEU A 511 -7.47 -16.55 -6.41
N SER A 512 -8.61 -16.12 -5.88
CA SER A 512 -9.04 -14.71 -5.93
C SER A 512 -8.06 -13.76 -5.26
N GLU A 513 -7.44 -14.17 -4.15
CA GLU A 513 -6.43 -13.36 -3.47
C GLU A 513 -5.15 -13.22 -4.29
N PHE A 514 -4.70 -14.32 -4.90
CA PHE A 514 -3.57 -14.29 -5.82
C PHE A 514 -3.88 -13.40 -7.04
N GLU A 515 -5.08 -13.47 -7.61
CA GLU A 515 -5.49 -12.60 -8.72
C GLU A 515 -5.56 -11.12 -8.34
N ARG A 516 -5.94 -10.84 -7.09
CA ARG A 516 -6.05 -9.48 -6.58
C ARG A 516 -4.67 -8.85 -6.34
N THR A 517 -3.66 -9.65 -6.01
CA THR A 517 -2.39 -9.13 -5.46
C THR A 517 -1.13 -9.53 -6.22
N GLY A 518 -1.17 -10.59 -7.03
CA GLY A 518 0.02 -11.25 -7.59
C GLY A 518 0.93 -11.91 -6.54
N ASP A 519 0.48 -12.00 -5.28
CA ASP A 519 1.32 -12.37 -4.14
C ASP A 519 1.35 -13.88 -3.92
N ARG A 520 2.54 -14.45 -4.01
CA ARG A 520 2.76 -15.90 -3.91
C ARG A 520 2.99 -16.39 -2.49
N LYS A 521 3.07 -15.46 -1.52
CA LYS A 521 3.37 -15.74 -0.11
C LYS A 521 2.21 -15.38 0.83
N LEU A 522 1.01 -15.12 0.31
CA LEU A 522 -0.16 -14.90 1.17
C LEU A 522 -0.38 -16.12 2.10
N PRO A 523 -0.46 -15.90 3.43
CA PRO A 523 -0.53 -17.00 4.38
C PRO A 523 -1.94 -17.58 4.53
N TYR A 524 -2.96 -16.86 4.05
CA TYR A 524 -4.36 -17.18 4.30
C TYR A 524 -4.92 -18.17 3.30
N VAL A 525 -5.70 -19.13 3.80
CA VAL A 525 -6.26 -20.24 3.02
C VAL A 525 -7.77 -20.36 3.17
N ALA A 526 -8.37 -19.63 4.10
CA ALA A 526 -9.80 -19.60 4.34
C ALA A 526 -10.22 -18.25 4.94
N ARG A 527 -11.53 -18.02 5.00
CA ARG A 527 -12.16 -16.82 5.56
C ARG A 527 -13.29 -17.20 6.48
N LEU A 528 -13.47 -16.41 7.53
CA LEU A 528 -14.62 -16.49 8.41
C LEU A 528 -15.31 -15.12 8.42
N HIS A 529 -16.58 -15.10 8.02
CA HIS A 529 -17.40 -13.89 8.03
C HIS A 529 -18.24 -13.82 9.30
N ILE A 530 -18.24 -12.66 9.96
CA ILE A 530 -18.91 -12.44 11.24
C ILE A 530 -19.77 -11.18 11.14
N ASP A 531 -21.06 -11.30 11.44
CA ASP A 531 -21.92 -10.17 11.78
C ASP A 531 -21.77 -9.87 13.27
N VAL A 532 -21.25 -8.69 13.60
CA VAL A 532 -20.86 -8.35 14.97
C VAL A 532 -22.08 -8.18 15.86
N ALA A 533 -23.18 -7.60 15.35
CA ALA A 533 -24.39 -7.42 16.15
C ALA A 533 -25.05 -8.77 16.47
N VAL A 534 -25.09 -9.68 15.50
CA VAL A 534 -25.58 -11.05 15.69
C VAL A 534 -24.70 -11.81 16.69
N ALA A 535 -23.37 -11.71 16.53
CA ALA A 535 -22.39 -12.32 17.43
C ALA A 535 -22.60 -11.90 18.89
N LEU A 536 -22.76 -10.60 19.14
CA LEU A 536 -22.90 -10.05 20.48
C LEU A 536 -24.26 -10.38 21.13
N LYS A 537 -25.32 -10.51 20.33
CA LYS A 537 -26.65 -10.92 20.81
C LYS A 537 -26.75 -12.42 21.10
N GLY A 538 -25.74 -13.22 20.73
CA GLY A 538 -25.69 -14.65 21.03
C GLY A 538 -26.68 -15.50 20.24
N ALA A 539 -27.12 -15.03 19.06
CA ALA A 539 -27.79 -15.89 18.11
C ALA A 539 -26.78 -16.94 17.60
N LYS A 540 -27.18 -18.21 17.63
CA LYS A 540 -26.33 -19.36 17.28
C LYS A 540 -26.01 -19.40 15.79
#